data_AF-A0AAV6GX37-F1
#
_entry.id   AF-A0AAV6GX37-F1
#
_cell.length_a   1.000
_cell.length_b   1.000
_cell.length_c   1.000
_cell.angle_alpha   90.00
_cell.angle_beta   90.00
_cell.angle_gamma   90.00
#
_symmetry.space_group_name_H-M   'P 1'
#
loop_
_entity.id
_entity.type
_entity.pdbx_description
1 polymer ?
#
loop_
_entity_poly.entity_id
_entity_poly.type
_entity_poly.pdbx_seq_one_letter_code
_entity_poly.pdbx_strand_id
1 'polypeptide(L)'
;KVKRISQSEDGIIVSFQNDKQPDLHADFALVTTTAKAALFMDFDPPLSIPKAFSEKFWEKDGIRGGKSITDRPSRYIYYPSHSFPGNDKIGVLLASYTWSDESLLFLGASDEDLKELTLRDLALIHNTTDVRSLCTGVVVKRWSADPYSLGAYAMFTPYQHLEYGRDLFQSEGKVHFAGEHTAFPHGWMEAAMKSSIRVAKNINQVAKEDKLCLLSSSNPPLLPDLL
;
A
#
# COMPACT_ATOMS: atom_id res chain seq x y z
N LYS A 1 9.44 19.42 0.39
CA LYS A 1 8.49 18.53 1.11
C LYS A 1 7.14 19.19 1.06
N VAL A 2 6.06 18.50 0.66
CA VAL A 2 4.71 19.08 0.70
C VAL A 2 4.35 19.39 2.14
N LYS A 3 3.90 20.63 2.38
CA LYS A 3 3.47 21.13 3.68
C LYS A 3 1.95 21.20 3.77
N ARG A 4 1.30 21.68 2.70
CA ARG A 4 -0.15 21.89 2.69
C ARG A 4 -0.74 21.52 1.33
N ILE A 5 -1.96 21.00 1.35
CA ILE A 5 -2.81 20.81 0.18
C ILE A 5 -4.14 21.51 0.48
N SER A 6 -4.49 22.52 -0.30
CA SER A 6 -5.78 23.21 -0.19
C SER A 6 -6.62 22.98 -1.44
N GLN A 7 -7.91 22.70 -1.28
CA GLN A 7 -8.86 22.53 -2.38
C GLN A 7 -9.95 23.62 -2.32
N SER A 8 -10.36 24.11 -3.49
CA SER A 8 -11.49 25.02 -3.69
C SER A 8 -12.33 24.54 -4.88
N GLU A 9 -13.39 25.28 -5.24
CA GLU A 9 -14.18 24.99 -6.45
C GLU A 9 -13.36 25.08 -7.74
N ASP A 10 -12.25 25.83 -7.72
CA ASP A 10 -11.39 26.10 -8.87
C ASP A 10 -10.19 25.11 -8.98
N GLY A 11 -10.10 24.11 -8.11
CA GLY A 11 -9.05 23.09 -8.11
C GLY A 11 -8.26 22.98 -6.81
N ILE A 12 -7.01 22.53 -6.90
CA ILE A 12 -6.14 22.20 -5.76
C ILE A 12 -4.82 22.96 -5.86
N ILE A 13 -4.37 23.48 -4.70
CA ILE A 13 -3.07 24.13 -4.52
C ILE A 13 -2.21 23.27 -3.59
N VAL A 14 -0.99 22.95 -4.02
CA VAL A 14 -0.01 22.19 -3.25
C VAL A 14 1.16 23.10 -2.87
N SER A 15 1.34 23.34 -1.57
CA SER A 15 2.41 24.20 -1.04
C SER A 15 3.53 23.38 -0.40
N PHE A 16 4.76 23.85 -0.56
CA PHE A 16 5.96 23.15 -0.09
C PHE A 16 6.60 23.85 1.12
N GLN A 17 7.27 23.07 1.98
CA GLN A 17 7.93 23.57 3.20
C GLN A 17 9.10 24.53 2.92
N ASN A 18 9.65 24.52 1.69
CA ASN A 18 10.74 25.40 1.30
C ASN A 18 10.18 26.48 0.38
N ASP A 19 10.15 27.73 0.85
CA ASP A 19 9.57 28.89 0.14
C ASP A 19 10.27 29.22 -1.19
N LYS A 20 11.36 28.50 -1.51
CA LYS A 20 12.02 28.56 -2.82
C LYS A 20 11.30 27.76 -3.91
N GLN A 21 10.37 26.87 -3.56
CA GLN A 21 9.53 26.16 -4.52
C GLN A 21 8.18 26.87 -4.62
N PRO A 22 7.74 27.27 -5.83
CA PRO A 22 6.43 27.85 -6.02
C PRO A 22 5.33 26.81 -5.76
N ASP A 23 4.17 27.30 -5.36
CA ASP A 23 2.97 26.50 -5.20
C ASP A 23 2.51 25.94 -6.56
N LEU A 24 1.98 24.72 -6.55
CA LEU A 24 1.49 24.05 -7.75
C LEU A 24 -0.03 24.05 -7.78
N HIS A 25 -0.60 24.40 -8.93
CA HIS A 25 -2.04 24.40 -9.20
C HIS A 25 -2.40 23.23 -10.11
N ALA A 26 -3.46 22.49 -9.77
CA ALA A 26 -3.97 21.39 -10.58
C ALA A 26 -5.46 21.16 -10.32
N ASP A 27 -6.17 20.53 -11.26
CA ASP A 27 -7.57 20.13 -11.06
C ASP A 27 -7.69 19.01 -10.02
N PHE A 28 -6.69 18.13 -9.96
CA PHE A 28 -6.63 16.99 -9.04
C PHE A 28 -5.20 16.78 -8.53
N ALA A 29 -5.08 16.24 -7.31
CA ALA A 29 -3.82 15.88 -6.69
C ALA A 29 -3.85 14.42 -6.25
N LEU A 30 -2.90 13.63 -6.74
CA LEU A 30 -2.69 12.26 -6.28
C LEU A 30 -1.71 12.25 -5.11
N VAL A 31 -2.20 12.03 -3.90
CA VAL A 31 -1.38 11.98 -2.69
C VAL A 31 -0.92 10.54 -2.45
N THR A 32 0.29 10.20 -2.93
CA THR A 32 0.87 8.85 -2.77
C THR A 32 1.72 8.69 -1.51
N THR A 33 1.57 9.60 -0.54
CA THR A 33 2.38 9.56 0.68
C THR A 33 1.84 8.51 1.65
N THR A 34 2.70 7.99 2.54
CA THR A 34 2.22 7.09 3.60
C THR A 34 1.23 7.82 4.51
N ALA A 35 0.28 7.10 5.13
CA ALA A 35 -0.64 7.70 6.10
C ALA A 35 0.09 8.49 7.21
N LYS A 36 1.23 7.96 7.69
CA LYS A 36 2.09 8.66 8.66
C LYS A 36 2.66 9.98 8.12
N ALA A 37 3.01 10.04 6.84
CA ALA A 37 3.51 11.27 6.21
C ALA A 37 2.37 12.27 5.95
N ALA A 38 1.17 11.79 5.59
CA ALA A 38 -0.01 12.61 5.40
C ALA A 38 -0.43 13.31 6.71
N LEU A 39 -0.22 12.70 7.88
CA LEU A 39 -0.46 13.35 9.20
C LEU A 39 0.40 14.61 9.43
N PHE A 40 1.51 14.78 8.71
CA PHE A 40 2.37 15.97 8.78
C PHE A 40 2.13 16.94 7.63
N MET A 41 1.02 16.78 6.90
CA MET A 41 0.56 17.70 5.86
C MET A 41 -0.73 18.36 6.34
N ASP A 42 -0.82 19.66 6.13
CA ASP A 42 -2.06 20.41 6.39
C ASP A 42 -3.00 20.20 5.19
N PHE A 43 -4.26 19.88 5.46
CA PHE A 43 -5.31 19.80 4.43
C PHE A 43 -6.34 20.90 4.70
N ASP A 44 -6.74 21.62 3.65
CA ASP A 44 -7.74 22.67 3.74
C ASP A 44 -8.79 22.52 2.62
N PRO A 45 -10.07 22.25 2.94
CA PRO A 45 -10.58 22.00 4.28
C PRO A 45 -9.94 20.73 4.88
N PRO A 46 -9.95 20.60 6.21
CA PRO A 46 -9.42 19.42 6.89
C PRO A 46 -10.00 18.14 6.28
N LEU A 47 -9.15 17.14 6.06
CA LEU A 47 -9.64 15.81 5.73
C LEU A 47 -10.58 15.35 6.85
N SER A 48 -11.67 14.67 6.46
CA SER A 48 -12.55 14.01 7.42
C SER A 48 -11.70 13.20 8.42
N ILE A 49 -11.89 13.45 9.71
CA ILE A 49 -11.10 12.83 10.78
C ILE A 49 -11.08 11.32 10.56
N PRO A 50 -9.91 10.68 10.52
CA PRO A 50 -9.84 9.24 10.34
C PRO A 50 -10.56 8.55 11.49
N LYS A 51 -11.54 7.76 11.08
CA LYS A 51 -12.29 6.75 11.82
C LYS A 51 -11.41 6.05 12.87
N ALA A 52 -11.76 6.15 14.16
CA ALA A 52 -10.90 5.74 15.28
C ALA A 52 -11.70 5.28 16.50
N PHE A 53 -10.99 4.99 17.59
CA PHE A 53 -11.53 4.92 18.95
C PHE A 53 -11.14 6.18 19.72
N SER A 54 -12.07 6.75 20.48
CA SER A 54 -11.85 7.94 21.33
C SER A 54 -10.91 7.66 22.51
N GLU A 55 -10.78 6.39 22.89
CA GLU A 55 -9.85 5.89 23.91
C GLU A 55 -9.22 4.57 23.47
N LYS A 56 -7.93 4.37 23.77
CA LYS A 56 -7.22 3.08 23.62
C LYS A 56 -7.60 2.10 24.74
N PHE A 57 -8.84 1.63 24.74
CA PHE A 57 -9.37 0.76 25.80
C PHE A 57 -8.53 -0.50 26.06
N TRP A 58 -7.88 -1.06 25.03
CA TRP A 58 -7.01 -2.24 25.14
C TRP A 58 -5.78 -2.02 26.04
N GLU A 59 -5.33 -0.78 26.26
CA GLU A 59 -4.23 -0.51 27.19
C GLU A 59 -4.59 -0.82 28.65
N LYS A 60 -5.89 -0.81 29.00
CA LYS A 60 -6.40 -1.23 30.32
C LYS A 60 -6.18 -2.72 30.56
N ASP A 61 -6.13 -3.51 29.49
CA ASP A 61 -5.82 -4.94 29.52
C ASP A 61 -4.30 -5.21 29.50
N GLY A 62 -3.48 -4.16 29.58
CA GLY A 62 -2.02 -4.25 29.51
C GLY A 62 -1.45 -4.41 28.11
N ILE A 63 -2.26 -4.25 27.06
CA ILE A 63 -1.86 -4.47 25.66
C ILE A 63 -1.22 -3.20 25.10
N ARG A 64 0.05 -3.32 24.65
CA ARG A 64 0.80 -2.22 24.01
C ARG A 64 1.46 -2.73 22.73
N GLY A 65 0.77 -2.56 21.60
CA GLY A 65 1.17 -3.14 20.32
C GLY A 65 0.93 -4.64 20.22
N GLY A 66 1.42 -5.26 19.14
CA GLY A 66 1.25 -6.69 18.90
C GLY A 66 -0.11 -7.04 18.30
N LYS A 67 -0.55 -8.30 18.47
CA LYS A 67 -1.83 -8.77 17.94
C LYS A 67 -2.51 -9.80 18.82
N SER A 68 -3.84 -9.81 18.77
CA SER A 68 -4.67 -10.93 19.21
C SER A 68 -5.04 -11.81 18.03
N ILE A 69 -5.13 -13.12 18.27
CA ILE A 69 -5.54 -14.13 17.29
C ILE A 69 -6.78 -14.80 17.85
N THR A 70 -7.81 -14.94 17.02
CA THR A 70 -9.08 -15.53 17.42
C THR A 70 -9.64 -16.40 16.29
N ASP A 71 -10.44 -17.39 16.66
CA ASP A 71 -11.27 -18.18 15.76
C ASP A 71 -12.50 -17.41 15.25
N ARG A 72 -12.86 -16.31 15.92
CA ARG A 72 -13.97 -15.42 15.55
C ARG A 72 -13.75 -14.70 14.20
N PRO A 73 -14.80 -14.17 13.57
CA PRO A 73 -14.71 -13.46 12.29
C PRO A 73 -13.64 -12.36 12.20
N SER A 74 -13.30 -11.66 13.28
CA SER A 74 -12.20 -10.68 13.29
C SER A 74 -10.80 -11.28 12.99
N ARG A 75 -10.58 -12.58 13.25
CA ARG A 75 -9.35 -13.36 13.04
C ARG A 75 -8.06 -12.79 13.66
N TYR A 76 -7.55 -11.69 13.13
CA TYR A 76 -6.37 -10.99 13.62
C TYR A 76 -6.70 -9.54 13.97
N ILE A 77 -6.49 -9.17 15.23
CA ILE A 77 -6.64 -7.79 15.73
C ILE A 77 -5.25 -7.26 16.02
N TYR A 78 -4.82 -6.20 15.34
CA TYR A 78 -3.52 -5.59 15.54
C TYR A 78 -3.64 -4.29 16.32
N TYR A 79 -2.93 -4.23 17.44
CA TYR A 79 -2.87 -3.04 18.28
C TYR A 79 -1.76 -2.11 17.78
N PRO A 80 -2.01 -0.79 17.74
CA PRO A 80 -1.01 0.14 17.27
C PRO A 80 0.19 0.17 18.22
N SER A 81 1.40 0.04 17.66
CA SER A 81 2.66 0.25 18.40
C SER A 81 3.09 1.72 18.45
N HIS A 82 2.19 2.65 18.08
CA HIS A 82 2.46 4.08 18.01
C HIS A 82 1.28 4.88 18.56
N SER A 83 1.57 6.11 18.98
CA SER A 83 0.58 7.10 19.41
C SER A 83 0.55 8.28 18.46
N PHE A 84 -0.56 9.02 18.43
CA PHE A 84 -0.65 10.26 17.68
C PHE A 84 0.05 11.39 18.46
N PRO A 85 0.91 12.20 17.82
CA PRO A 85 1.51 13.35 18.46
C PRO A 85 0.43 14.30 19.00
N GLY A 86 0.55 14.70 20.27
CA GLY A 86 -0.42 15.61 20.91
C GLY A 86 -1.76 14.98 21.31
N ASN A 87 -1.98 13.68 21.06
CA ASN A 87 -3.17 12.97 21.52
C ASN A 87 -2.85 11.51 21.84
N ASP A 88 -2.69 11.22 23.13
CA ASP A 88 -2.40 9.88 23.64
C ASP A 88 -3.65 9.01 23.83
N LYS A 89 -4.83 9.64 23.88
CA LYS A 89 -6.12 8.97 24.10
C LYS A 89 -6.66 8.29 22.85
N ILE A 90 -6.61 8.96 21.70
CA ILE A 90 -7.15 8.41 20.45
C ILE A 90 -6.31 7.22 19.99
N GLY A 91 -7.00 6.16 19.54
CA GLY A 91 -6.37 4.97 18.99
C GLY A 91 -7.03 4.51 17.69
N VAL A 92 -6.23 4.15 16.69
CA VAL A 92 -6.73 3.46 15.49
C VAL A 92 -6.34 1.99 15.61
N LEU A 93 -7.34 1.12 15.65
CA LEU A 93 -7.18 -0.32 15.79
C LEU A 93 -7.44 -0.99 14.44
N LEU A 94 -6.53 -1.87 14.01
CA LEU A 94 -6.84 -2.79 12.92
C LEU A 94 -7.59 -3.97 13.53
N ALA A 95 -8.92 -3.81 13.62
CA ALA A 95 -9.80 -4.67 14.40
C ALA A 95 -10.22 -5.97 13.67
N SER A 96 -9.93 -6.06 12.37
CA SER A 96 -9.99 -7.31 11.62
C SER A 96 -9.01 -7.25 10.47
N TYR A 97 -8.20 -8.29 10.33
CA TYR A 97 -7.32 -8.49 9.19
C TYR A 97 -7.44 -9.93 8.72
N THR A 98 -7.93 -10.13 7.50
CA THR A 98 -8.23 -11.45 6.95
C THR A 98 -7.65 -11.60 5.56
N TRP A 99 -7.36 -12.84 5.20
CA TRP A 99 -6.82 -13.22 3.90
C TRP A 99 -7.50 -14.48 3.39
N SER A 100 -7.29 -14.80 2.11
CA SER A 100 -7.81 -16.02 1.48
C SER A 100 -9.33 -16.13 1.67
N ASP A 101 -9.83 -17.36 1.81
CA ASP A 101 -11.24 -17.70 2.00
C ASP A 101 -11.91 -16.94 3.15
N GLU A 102 -11.18 -16.62 4.22
CA GLU A 102 -11.72 -15.84 5.35
C GLU A 102 -12.16 -14.44 4.90
N SER A 103 -11.43 -13.82 3.97
CA SER A 103 -11.78 -12.50 3.44
C SER A 103 -12.99 -12.54 2.51
N LEU A 104 -13.24 -13.67 1.85
CA LEU A 104 -14.36 -13.83 0.92
C LEU A 104 -15.72 -13.81 1.64
N LEU A 105 -15.77 -14.24 2.90
CA LEU A 105 -16.97 -14.20 3.74
C LEU A 105 -17.56 -12.79 3.89
N PHE A 106 -16.72 -11.76 3.76
CA PHE A 106 -17.10 -10.36 3.99
C PHE A 106 -17.38 -9.57 2.72
N LEU A 107 -17.25 -10.19 1.54
CA LEU A 107 -17.43 -9.50 0.26
C LEU A 107 -18.84 -8.94 0.06
N GLY A 108 -19.86 -9.71 0.45
CA GLY A 108 -21.27 -9.31 0.33
C GLY A 108 -21.83 -8.52 1.51
N ALA A 109 -21.07 -8.38 2.60
CA ALA A 109 -21.53 -7.69 3.80
C ALA A 109 -21.36 -6.17 3.66
N SER A 110 -22.31 -5.40 4.21
CA SER A 110 -22.18 -3.94 4.27
C SER A 110 -21.08 -3.51 5.24
N ASP A 111 -20.55 -2.30 5.09
CA ASP A 111 -19.56 -1.75 6.04
C ASP A 111 -20.12 -1.63 7.46
N GLU A 112 -21.43 -1.38 7.60
CA GLU A 112 -22.10 -1.30 8.91
C GLU A 112 -22.23 -2.69 9.56
N ASP A 113 -22.56 -3.73 8.80
CA ASP A 113 -22.60 -5.10 9.32
C ASP A 113 -21.21 -5.55 9.79
N LEU A 114 -20.16 -5.23 9.03
CA LEU A 114 -18.79 -5.55 9.39
C LEU A 114 -18.30 -4.77 10.60
N LYS A 115 -18.69 -3.50 10.72
CA LYS A 115 -18.46 -2.71 11.93
C LYS A 115 -19.12 -3.38 13.14
N GLU A 116 -20.40 -3.70 13.07
CA GLU A 116 -21.14 -4.30 14.19
C GLU A 116 -20.60 -5.67 14.60
N LEU A 117 -20.24 -6.50 13.61
CA LEU A 117 -19.57 -7.79 13.81
C LEU A 117 -18.22 -7.60 14.52
N THR A 118 -17.40 -6.67 14.06
CA THR A 118 -16.07 -6.42 14.63
C THR A 118 -16.16 -5.85 16.04
N LEU A 119 -17.08 -4.91 16.30
CA LEU A 119 -17.30 -4.34 17.63
C LEU A 119 -17.81 -5.39 18.62
N ARG A 120 -18.62 -6.35 18.16
CA ARG A 120 -19.07 -7.49 18.98
C ARG A 120 -17.90 -8.40 19.35
N ASP A 121 -17.04 -8.73 18.39
CA ASP A 121 -15.86 -9.57 18.64
C ASP A 121 -14.91 -8.89 19.63
N LEU A 122 -14.63 -7.59 19.45
CA LEU A 122 -13.82 -6.80 20.38
C LEU A 122 -14.40 -6.77 21.80
N ALA A 123 -15.71 -6.56 21.94
CA ALA A 123 -16.38 -6.56 23.24
C ALA A 123 -16.21 -7.91 23.98
N LEU A 124 -16.28 -9.02 23.25
CA LEU A 124 -16.08 -10.37 23.80
C LEU A 124 -14.62 -10.66 24.13
N ILE A 125 -13.68 -10.22 23.28
CA ILE A 125 -12.25 -10.46 23.46
C ILE A 125 -11.69 -9.65 24.63
N HIS A 126 -12.12 -8.40 24.78
CA HIS A 126 -11.68 -7.48 25.82
C HIS A 126 -12.60 -7.45 27.04
N ASN A 127 -13.64 -8.31 27.06
CA ASN A 127 -14.61 -8.42 28.14
C ASN A 127 -15.17 -7.05 28.61
N THR A 128 -15.55 -6.20 27.66
CA THR A 128 -16.05 -4.84 27.91
C THR A 128 -17.22 -4.48 27.00
N THR A 129 -18.17 -3.71 27.52
CA THR A 129 -19.33 -3.20 26.76
C THR A 129 -19.06 -1.87 26.07
N ASP A 130 -17.98 -1.18 26.44
CA ASP A 130 -17.77 0.23 26.09
C ASP A 130 -17.21 0.42 24.67
N VAL A 131 -16.76 -0.66 24.03
CA VAL A 131 -16.13 -0.60 22.69
C VAL A 131 -17.02 0.12 21.67
N ARG A 132 -18.34 -0.06 21.75
CA ARG A 132 -19.30 0.59 20.84
C ARG A 132 -19.35 2.10 21.02
N SER A 133 -19.40 2.58 22.27
CA SER A 133 -19.46 4.02 22.56
C SER A 133 -18.13 4.72 22.30
N LEU A 134 -17.02 3.98 22.38
CA LEU A 134 -15.69 4.48 22.06
C LEU A 134 -15.41 4.55 20.55
N CYS A 135 -16.12 3.78 19.73
CA CYS A 135 -15.92 3.73 18.28
C CYS A 135 -16.47 5.01 17.62
N THR A 136 -15.58 5.85 17.10
CA THR A 136 -15.93 7.09 16.37
C THR A 136 -16.07 6.86 14.87
N GLY A 137 -15.62 5.73 14.33
CA GLY A 137 -15.89 5.31 12.95
C GLY A 137 -15.12 4.06 12.53
N VAL A 138 -15.47 3.50 11.37
CA VAL A 138 -14.79 2.32 10.77
C VAL A 138 -14.54 2.48 9.27
N VAL A 139 -13.31 2.19 8.82
CA VAL A 139 -12.98 2.01 7.39
C VAL A 139 -12.89 0.53 7.10
N VAL A 140 -13.57 0.08 6.04
CA VAL A 140 -13.41 -1.28 5.52
C VAL A 140 -12.71 -1.21 4.17
N LYS A 141 -11.66 -2.01 3.99
CA LYS A 141 -10.99 -2.19 2.70
C LYS A 141 -11.11 -3.65 2.26
N ARG A 142 -11.71 -3.86 1.07
CA ARG A 142 -11.77 -5.15 0.39
C ARG A 142 -10.87 -5.08 -0.84
N TRP A 143 -9.69 -5.67 -0.77
CA TRP A 143 -8.72 -5.60 -1.87
C TRP A 143 -9.18 -6.31 -3.14
N SER A 144 -9.91 -7.42 -2.99
CA SER A 144 -10.48 -8.18 -4.11
C SER A 144 -11.62 -7.45 -4.85
N ALA A 145 -12.28 -6.49 -4.21
CA ALA A 145 -13.33 -5.66 -4.82
C ALA A 145 -12.82 -4.29 -5.29
N ASP A 146 -11.54 -3.98 -5.06
CA ASP A 146 -10.94 -2.74 -5.54
C ASP A 146 -10.71 -2.81 -7.05
N PRO A 147 -11.24 -1.86 -7.86
CA PRO A 147 -11.19 -1.95 -9.32
C PRO A 147 -9.79 -1.82 -9.91
N TYR A 148 -8.82 -1.29 -9.16
CA TYR A 148 -7.44 -1.11 -9.60
C TYR A 148 -6.51 -2.21 -9.09
N SER A 149 -6.93 -2.94 -8.06
CA SER A 149 -6.12 -3.99 -7.42
C SER A 149 -6.62 -5.40 -7.77
N LEU A 150 -7.96 -5.61 -7.75
CA LEU A 150 -8.65 -6.88 -7.99
C LEU A 150 -8.11 -8.07 -7.18
N GLY A 151 -7.44 -7.77 -6.07
CA GLY A 151 -6.65 -8.70 -5.28
C GLY A 151 -5.73 -7.95 -4.32
N ALA A 152 -5.23 -8.63 -3.29
CA ALA A 152 -4.35 -8.02 -2.29
C ALA A 152 -2.87 -8.07 -2.71
N TYR A 153 -2.38 -9.25 -3.06
CA TYR A 153 -1.01 -9.53 -3.50
C TYR A 153 -0.95 -10.91 -4.16
N ALA A 154 0.13 -11.22 -4.87
CA ALA A 154 0.31 -12.53 -5.44
C ALA A 154 0.49 -13.60 -4.35
N MET A 155 -0.15 -14.74 -4.49
CA MET A 155 0.12 -15.89 -3.65
C MET A 155 -0.03 -17.15 -4.48
N PHE A 156 1.09 -17.78 -4.79
CA PHE A 156 1.09 -18.99 -5.59
C PHE A 156 0.52 -20.17 -4.81
N THR A 157 -0.37 -20.91 -5.46
CA THR A 157 -0.76 -22.24 -5.02
C THR A 157 0.42 -23.21 -5.21
N PRO A 158 0.36 -24.43 -4.64
CA PRO A 158 1.42 -25.42 -4.86
C PRO A 158 1.78 -25.56 -6.35
N TYR A 159 3.09 -25.70 -6.63
CA TYR A 159 3.70 -25.87 -7.95
C TYR A 159 3.67 -24.68 -8.92
N GLN A 160 2.81 -23.67 -8.73
CA GLN A 160 2.77 -22.51 -9.64
C GLN A 160 4.10 -21.74 -9.75
N HIS A 161 4.89 -21.72 -8.68
CA HIS A 161 6.23 -21.09 -8.72
C HIS A 161 7.20 -21.81 -9.67
N LEU A 162 7.06 -23.14 -9.85
CA LEU A 162 7.87 -23.94 -10.76
C LEU A 162 7.35 -23.83 -12.20
N GLU A 163 6.03 -23.83 -12.35
CA GLU A 163 5.38 -23.83 -13.67
C GLU A 163 5.41 -22.45 -14.34
N TYR A 164 5.07 -21.39 -13.59
CA TYR A 164 4.85 -20.06 -14.17
C TYR A 164 5.86 -19.01 -13.69
N GLY A 165 6.57 -19.27 -12.59
CA GLY A 165 7.43 -18.26 -11.96
C GLY A 165 8.52 -17.75 -12.91
N ARG A 166 9.16 -18.63 -13.69
CA ARG A 166 10.15 -18.24 -14.69
C ARG A 166 9.54 -17.35 -15.77
N ASP A 167 8.46 -17.82 -16.38
CA ASP A 167 7.84 -17.17 -17.53
C ASP A 167 7.24 -15.81 -17.14
N LEU A 168 6.64 -15.71 -15.95
CA LEU A 168 6.11 -14.46 -15.41
C LEU A 168 7.20 -13.39 -15.20
N PHE A 169 8.44 -13.81 -14.92
CA PHE A 169 9.53 -12.88 -14.60
C PHE A 169 10.34 -12.49 -15.86
N GLN A 170 10.18 -13.27 -16.93
CA GLN A 170 10.85 -13.11 -18.20
C GLN A 170 10.34 -11.87 -18.95
N SER A 171 11.24 -11.18 -19.64
CA SER A 171 10.88 -10.09 -20.55
C SER A 171 10.61 -10.63 -21.95
N GLU A 172 9.65 -10.02 -22.63
CA GLU A 172 9.29 -10.35 -24.01
C GLU A 172 9.75 -9.20 -24.94
N GLY A 173 10.93 -9.39 -25.54
CA GLY A 173 11.59 -8.35 -26.33
C GLY A 173 11.86 -7.09 -25.51
N LYS A 174 11.22 -5.97 -25.87
CA LYS A 174 11.33 -4.68 -25.16
C LYS A 174 10.29 -4.52 -24.03
N VAL A 175 9.45 -5.52 -23.79
CA VAL A 175 8.43 -5.50 -22.75
C VAL A 175 8.98 -6.17 -21.49
N HIS A 176 8.97 -5.44 -20.37
CA HIS A 176 9.46 -5.92 -19.09
C HIS A 176 8.36 -5.86 -18.02
N PHE A 177 8.22 -6.93 -17.25
CA PHE A 177 7.29 -7.00 -16.13
C PHE A 177 8.01 -6.70 -14.80
N ALA A 178 7.48 -5.71 -14.08
CA ALA A 178 7.91 -5.33 -12.74
C ALA A 178 6.67 -5.18 -11.84
N GLY A 179 6.85 -5.53 -10.57
CA GLY A 179 5.79 -5.58 -9.57
C GLY A 179 6.08 -6.68 -8.55
N GLU A 180 5.39 -6.61 -7.42
CA GLU A 180 5.51 -7.56 -6.31
C GLU A 180 5.35 -9.03 -6.80
N HIS A 181 4.41 -9.29 -7.70
CA HIS A 181 4.17 -10.59 -8.32
C HIS A 181 5.34 -11.15 -9.17
N THR A 182 6.35 -10.34 -9.51
CA THR A 182 7.50 -10.74 -10.34
C THR A 182 8.80 -10.91 -9.55
N ALA A 183 8.70 -11.02 -8.23
CA ALA A 183 9.83 -11.26 -7.33
C ALA A 183 9.35 -11.94 -6.04
N PHE A 184 10.28 -12.56 -5.33
CA PHE A 184 10.02 -13.20 -4.04
C PHE A 184 10.70 -12.45 -2.87
N PRO A 185 10.15 -12.56 -1.65
CA PRO A 185 8.87 -13.19 -1.30
C PRO A 185 7.67 -12.29 -1.67
N HIS A 186 6.55 -12.92 -2.03
CA HIS A 186 5.31 -12.19 -2.31
C HIS A 186 4.69 -11.53 -1.08
N GLY A 187 3.85 -10.52 -1.28
CA GLY A 187 3.16 -9.74 -0.24
C GLY A 187 4.01 -8.63 0.38
N TRP A 188 5.21 -8.35 -0.18
CA TRP A 188 6.15 -7.38 0.39
C TRP A 188 6.53 -6.27 -0.58
N MET A 189 6.65 -5.05 -0.05
CA MET A 189 7.20 -3.90 -0.79
C MET A 189 8.61 -4.18 -1.33
N GLU A 190 9.41 -4.96 -0.60
CA GLU A 190 10.75 -5.34 -1.01
C GLU A 190 10.75 -6.08 -2.36
N ALA A 191 9.78 -6.95 -2.61
CA ALA A 191 9.67 -7.67 -3.88
C ALA A 191 9.37 -6.72 -5.04
N ALA A 192 8.47 -5.75 -4.84
CA ALA A 192 8.24 -4.70 -5.82
C ALA A 192 9.53 -3.94 -6.12
N MET A 193 10.29 -3.51 -5.10
CA MET A 193 11.56 -2.80 -5.29
C MET A 193 12.61 -3.66 -6.01
N LYS A 194 12.76 -4.93 -5.63
CA LYS A 194 13.69 -5.89 -6.26
C LYS A 194 13.38 -6.05 -7.74
N SER A 195 12.11 -6.25 -8.08
CA SER A 195 11.67 -6.41 -9.47
C SER A 195 11.93 -5.14 -10.30
N SER A 196 11.68 -3.96 -9.75
CA SER A 196 11.95 -2.68 -10.41
C SER A 196 13.44 -2.49 -10.68
N ILE A 197 14.31 -2.80 -9.72
CA ILE A 197 15.77 -2.74 -9.89
C ILE A 197 16.23 -3.74 -10.96
N ARG A 198 15.70 -4.97 -10.96
CA ARG A 198 15.99 -5.98 -11.99
C ARG A 198 15.64 -5.46 -13.38
N VAL A 199 14.42 -4.96 -13.56
CA VAL A 199 13.96 -4.44 -14.86
C VAL A 199 14.78 -3.23 -15.31
N ALA A 200 15.06 -2.28 -14.42
CA ALA A 200 15.88 -1.11 -14.75
C ALA A 200 17.30 -1.51 -15.19
N LYS A 201 17.91 -2.51 -14.54
CA LYS A 201 19.20 -3.06 -14.94
C LYS A 201 19.15 -3.72 -16.32
N ASN A 202 18.13 -4.54 -16.58
CA ASN A 202 17.95 -5.22 -17.85
C ASN A 202 17.81 -4.20 -19.00
N ILE A 203 16.96 -3.19 -18.84
CA ILE A 203 16.75 -2.12 -19.84
C ILE A 203 18.06 -1.37 -20.11
N ASN A 204 18.79 -1.01 -19.06
CA ASN A 204 20.06 -0.29 -19.21
C ASN A 204 21.13 -1.14 -19.93
N GLN A 205 21.12 -2.46 -19.74
CA GLN A 205 22.03 -3.36 -20.43
C GLN A 205 21.70 -3.45 -21.93
N VAL A 206 20.44 -3.72 -22.27
CA VAL A 206 19.99 -3.77 -23.68
C VAL A 206 20.26 -2.46 -24.40
N ALA A 207 20.00 -1.31 -23.76
CA ALA A 207 20.28 0.00 -24.35
C ALA A 207 21.77 0.24 -24.63
N LYS A 208 22.68 -0.32 -23.82
CA LYS A 208 24.13 -0.25 -24.07
C LYS A 208 24.55 -1.14 -25.23
N GLU A 209 24.01 -2.35 -25.29
CA GLU A 209 24.28 -3.32 -26.36
C GLU A 209 23.79 -2.79 -27.71
N ASP A 210 22.59 -2.20 -27.77
CA ASP A 210 22.05 -1.52 -28.95
C ASP A 210 22.96 -0.37 -29.41
N LYS A 211 23.46 0.44 -28.47
CA LYS A 211 24.40 1.53 -28.77
C LYS A 211 25.71 1.00 -29.35
N LEU A 212 26.23 -0.11 -28.79
CA LEU A 212 27.46 -0.74 -29.27
C LEU A 212 27.29 -1.31 -30.68
N CYS A 213 26.13 -1.93 -30.96
CA CYS A 213 25.79 -2.50 -32.26
C CYS A 213 25.64 -1.42 -33.35
N LEU A 214 25.03 -0.28 -33.00
CA LEU A 214 24.94 0.87 -33.91
C LEU A 214 26.33 1.43 -34.23
N LEU A 215 27.21 1.54 -33.22
CA LEU A 215 28.59 2.00 -33.40
C LEU A 215 29.46 1.03 -34.22
N SER A 216 29.26 -0.29 -34.09
CA SER A 216 29.97 -1.27 -34.90
C SER A 216 29.48 -1.32 -36.35
N SER A 217 28.18 -1.11 -36.59
CA SER A 217 27.60 -1.04 -37.94
C SER A 217 27.91 0.23 -38.73
N SER A 218 28.38 1.29 -38.05
CA SER A 218 28.71 2.58 -38.67
C SER A 218 30.21 2.73 -39.05
N ASN A 219 31.04 1.74 -38.72
CA ASN A 219 32.39 1.61 -39.25
C ASN A 219 32.38 0.61 -40.43
N PRO A 220 32.54 1.06 -41.70
CA PRO A 220 32.69 0.13 -42.80
C PRO A 220 33.98 -0.68 -42.64
N PRO A 221 34.01 -1.97 -43.04
CA PRO A 221 35.24 -2.73 -43.05
C PRO A 221 36.23 -2.05 -44.02
N LEU A 222 37.44 -1.76 -43.53
CA LEU A 222 38.56 -1.38 -44.38
C LEU A 222 38.77 -2.54 -45.37
N LEU A 223 38.52 -2.28 -46.65
CA LEU A 223 38.85 -3.21 -47.74
C LEU A 223 40.34 -3.57 -47.61
N PRO A 224 40.71 -4.86 -47.65
CA PRO A 224 42.11 -5.23 -47.71
C PRO A 224 42.71 -4.72 -49.02
N ASP A 225 43.77 -3.94 -48.91
CA ASP A 225 44.56 -3.50 -50.05
C ASP A 225 45.03 -4.72 -50.85
N LEU A 226 44.48 -4.86 -52.06
CA LEU A 226 44.91 -5.84 -53.05
C LEU A 226 46.29 -5.42 -53.58
N LEU A 227 47.30 -6.23 -53.28
CA LEU A 227 48.54 -6.32 -54.04
C LEU A 227 48.36 -7.26 -55.23
#